data_AF-A0A815QXS7-F1
#
_entry.id   AF-A0A815QXS7-F1
#
_cell.length_a   1.000
_cell.length_b   1.000
_cell.length_c   1.000
_cell.angle_alpha   90.00
_cell.angle_beta   90.00
_cell.angle_gamma   90.00
#
_symmetry.space_group_name_H-M   'P 1'
#
loop_
_entity.id
_entity.type
_entity.pdbx_description
1 polymer ?
#
loop_
_entity_poly.entity_id
_entity_poly.type
_entity_poly.pdbx_seq_one_letter_code
_entity_poly.pdbx_strand_id
1 'polypeptide(L)' 'SIPNAQHSDDILFNQSHDQKSTHPLDSNYTYVVLRHVLESYNRLSWLLIDAKTNERASCLPIHMETLLRLYHAFMKFV' A
#
# COMPACT_ATOMS: atom_id res chain seq x y z
N SER A 1 30.39 46.70 15.29
CA SER A 1 31.08 46.37 14.03
C SER A 1 31.88 45.11 14.31
N ILE A 2 31.66 43.91 13.76
CA ILE A 2 31.32 43.32 12.42
C ILE A 2 30.95 41.82 12.73
N PRO A 3 30.37 40.93 11.88
CA PRO A 3 30.18 40.98 10.42
C PRO A 3 28.80 40.63 9.85
N ASN A 4 28.66 41.00 8.58
CA ASN A 4 27.75 40.46 7.57
C ASN A 4 28.54 39.56 6.61
N ALA A 5 27.82 38.71 5.86
CA ALA A 5 28.23 37.88 4.70
C ALA A 5 28.41 36.37 4.96
N GLN A 6 27.29 35.63 4.91
CA GLN A 6 27.21 34.28 4.31
C GLN A 6 25.82 34.10 3.67
N HIS A 7 25.65 34.70 2.49
CA HIS A 7 24.64 34.31 1.51
C HIS A 7 25.41 33.54 0.44
N SER A 8 24.86 32.42 -0.06
CA SER A 8 25.15 31.79 -1.38
C SER A 8 25.55 30.30 -1.42
N ASP A 9 24.96 29.37 -0.64
CA ASP A 9 25.16 27.92 -0.90
C ASP A 9 23.91 27.01 -0.84
N ASP A 10 22.70 27.52 -0.58
CA ASP A 10 21.50 26.65 -0.41
C ASP A 10 20.61 26.48 -1.66
N ILE A 11 20.95 27.08 -2.81
CA ILE A 11 19.99 27.22 -3.93
C ILE A 11 20.10 26.12 -5.01
N LEU A 12 21.09 25.22 -4.97
CA LEU A 12 21.34 24.30 -6.09
C LEU A 12 20.78 22.87 -5.95
N PHE A 13 20.21 22.46 -4.81
CA PHE A 13 19.69 21.08 -4.65
C PHE A 13 18.18 20.91 -4.86
N ASN A 14 17.43 22.00 -5.10
CA ASN A 14 15.96 21.94 -5.18
C ASN A 14 15.38 22.02 -6.60
N GLN A 15 16.18 21.91 -7.66
CA GLN A 15 15.70 22.06 -9.05
C GLN A 15 15.75 20.80 -9.90
N SER A 16 16.13 19.64 -9.36
CA SER A 16 16.27 18.41 -10.15
C SER A 16 15.34 17.26 -9.74
N HIS A 17 14.32 17.49 -8.92
CA HIS A 17 13.37 16.43 -8.51
C HIS A 17 11.94 16.57 -9.06
N ASP A 18 11.65 17.59 -9.87
CA ASP A 18 10.32 17.80 -10.47
C ASP A 18 10.13 17.16 -11.85
N GLN A 19 11.13 16.43 -12.36
CA GLN A 19 11.08 15.85 -13.72
C GLN A 19 11.33 14.33 -13.75
N LYS A 20 11.05 13.62 -12.65
CA LYS A 20 11.10 12.17 -12.62
C LYS A 20 9.77 11.60 -12.12
N SER A 21 8.90 11.32 -13.08
CA SER A 21 7.71 10.48 -12.99
C SER A 21 6.72 10.83 -11.87
N THR A 22 5.88 11.83 -12.09
CA THR A 22 4.57 11.86 -11.41
C THR A 22 3.77 10.67 -11.92
N HIS A 23 3.71 9.60 -11.14
CA HIS A 23 2.96 8.41 -11.50
C HIS A 23 1.46 8.79 -11.54
N PRO A 24 0.65 8.32 -12.51
CA PRO A 24 -0.77 8.67 -12.57
C PRO A 24 -1.58 8.24 -11.33
N LEU A 25 -1.02 7.37 -10.47
CA LEU A 25 -1.60 7.01 -9.16
C LEU A 25 -1.16 7.92 -8.00
N ASP A 26 -0.21 8.84 -8.21
CA ASP A 26 0.26 9.80 -7.19
C ASP A 26 -0.74 10.94 -6.92
N SER A 27 -1.88 10.97 -7.64
CA SER A 27 -3.01 11.79 -7.25
C SER A 27 -3.36 11.48 -5.80
N ASN A 28 -3.32 12.50 -4.94
CA ASN A 28 -3.55 12.38 -3.49
C ASN A 28 -4.85 11.61 -3.19
N TYR A 29 -5.87 11.79 -4.03
CA TYR A 29 -7.14 11.08 -3.96
C TYR A 29 -6.99 9.57 -4.19
N THR A 30 -6.31 9.17 -5.27
CA THR A 30 -6.10 7.76 -5.62
C THR A 30 -5.24 7.04 -4.56
N TYR A 31 -4.21 7.71 -4.05
CA TYR A 31 -3.37 7.19 -2.98
C TYR A 31 -4.16 6.89 -1.70
N VAL A 32 -4.97 7.84 -1.22
CA VAL A 32 -5.74 7.67 0.02
C VAL A 32 -6.75 6.52 -0.12
N VAL A 33 -7.43 6.43 -1.26
CA VAL A 33 -8.38 5.34 -1.53
C VAL A 33 -7.68 3.99 -1.57
N LEU A 34 -6.56 3.87 -2.32
CA LEU A 34 -5.79 2.62 -2.40
C LEU A 34 -5.28 2.20 -1.02
N ARG A 35 -4.70 3.13 -0.26
CA ARG A 35 -4.24 2.87 1.11
C ARG A 35 -5.38 2.37 1.98
N HIS A 36 -6.54 3.04 1.94
CA HIS A 36 -7.72 2.65 2.72
C HIS A 36 -8.22 1.23 2.37
N VAL A 37 -8.30 0.91 1.07
CA VAL A 37 -8.71 -0.42 0.61
C VAL A 37 -7.73 -1.49 1.08
N LEU A 38 -6.43 -1.27 0.88
CA LEU A 38 -5.38 -2.23 1.26
C LEU A 38 -5.31 -2.43 2.78
N GLU A 39 -5.46 -1.36 3.56
CA GLU A 39 -5.53 -1.46 5.03
C GLU A 39 -6.76 -2.23 5.48
N SER A 40 -7.91 -2.01 4.85
CA SER A 40 -9.13 -2.76 5.12
C SER A 40 -8.96 -4.23 4.79
N TYR A 41 -8.32 -4.54 3.65
CA TYR A 41 -8.03 -5.92 3.25
C TYR A 41 -7.09 -6.59 4.23
N ASN A 42 -6.01 -5.89 4.63
CA ASN A 42 -5.05 -6.38 5.60
C ASN A 42 -5.75 -6.70 6.94
N ARG A 43 -6.58 -5.79 7.46
CA ARG A 43 -7.35 -6.04 8.71
C ARG A 43 -8.27 -7.26 8.58
N LEU A 44 -9.04 -7.35 7.49
CA LEU A 44 -9.99 -8.45 7.29
C LEU A 44 -9.30 -9.80 7.04
N SER A 45 -8.07 -9.80 6.51
CA SER A 45 -7.30 -11.03 6.30
C SER A 45 -6.89 -11.71 7.61
N TRP A 46 -6.76 -10.95 8.71
CA TRP A 46 -6.45 -11.49 10.04
C TRP A 46 -7.62 -12.20 10.72
N LEU A 47 -8.85 -12.06 10.20
CA LEU A 47 -9.99 -12.82 10.72
C LEU A 47 -9.91 -14.31 10.40
N LEU A 48 -8.97 -14.68 9.53
CA LEU A 48 -8.71 -16.06 9.18
C LEU A 48 -7.28 -16.43 9.57
N ILE A 49 -7.17 -17.09 10.72
CA ILE A 49 -5.91 -17.55 11.31
C ILE A 49 -5.71 -19.03 11.01
N ASP A 50 -4.49 -19.41 10.63
CA ASP A 50 -4.06 -20.82 10.62
C ASP A 50 -3.77 -21.24 12.07
N ALA A 51 -4.55 -22.19 12.56
CA ALA A 51 -4.43 -22.70 13.92
C ALA A 51 -3.07 -23.38 14.21
N LYS A 52 -2.31 -23.80 13.18
CA LYS A 52 -1.01 -24.46 13.36
C LYS A 52 0.13 -23.46 13.55
N THR A 53 0.14 -22.39 12.78
CA THR A 53 1.21 -21.38 12.80
C THR A 53 0.85 -20.16 13.65
N ASN A 54 -0.43 -20.00 14.01
CA ASN A 54 -1.00 -18.77 14.55
C ASN A 54 -0.78 -17.54 13.66
N GLU A 55 -0.50 -17.77 12.38
CA GLU A 55 -0.37 -16.70 11.40
C GLU A 55 -1.66 -16.56 10.58
N ARG A 56 -1.73 -15.47 9.84
CA ARG A 56 -2.74 -15.26 8.80
C ARG A 56 -2.72 -16.41 7.79
N ALA A 57 -3.88 -17.00 7.52
CA ALA A 57 -3.99 -18.11 6.56
C ALA A 57 -3.87 -17.67 5.08
N SER A 58 -4.23 -16.42 4.76
CA SER A 58 -4.21 -15.87 3.39
C SER A 58 -4.16 -14.35 3.45
N CYS A 59 -3.52 -13.67 2.48
CA CYS A 59 -3.54 -12.22 2.36
C CYS A 59 -4.88 -11.64 1.86
N LEU A 60 -5.83 -12.52 1.50
CA LEU A 60 -7.15 -12.14 1.05
C LEU A 60 -8.10 -11.88 2.23
N PRO A 61 -9.05 -10.94 2.09
CA PRO A 61 -10.16 -10.82 3.02
C PRO A 61 -10.97 -12.12 3.11
N ILE A 62 -11.47 -12.44 4.32
CA ILE A 62 -12.20 -13.69 4.62
C ILE A 62 -13.35 -14.03 3.64
N HIS A 63 -14.10 -13.02 3.17
CA HIS A 63 -15.23 -13.23 2.25
C HIS A 63 -14.74 -13.65 0.85
N MET A 64 -13.67 -13.03 0.34
CA MET A 64 -13.07 -13.40 -0.95
C MET A 64 -12.49 -14.81 -0.90
N GLU A 65 -11.79 -15.13 0.19
CA GLU A 65 -11.23 -16.45 0.43
C GLU A 65 -12.33 -17.54 0.46
N THR A 66 -13.48 -17.24 1.08
CA THR A 66 -14.64 -18.16 1.12
C THR A 66 -15.20 -18.41 -0.28
N LEU A 67 -15.36 -17.36 -1.09
CA LEU A 67 -15.84 -17.49 -2.48
C LEU A 67 -14.88 -18.30 -3.33
N LEU A 68 -13.57 -18.08 -3.19
CA LEU A 68 -12.54 -18.84 -3.92
C LEU A 68 -12.56 -20.32 -3.54
N ARG A 69 -12.71 -20.64 -2.25
CA ARG A 69 -12.84 -22.03 -1.79
C ARG A 69 -14.09 -22.70 -2.33
N LEU A 70 -15.21 -22.01 -2.35
CA LEU A 70 -16.45 -22.53 -2.92
C LEU A 70 -16.30 -22.81 -4.42
N TYR A 71 -15.69 -21.88 -5.16
CA TYR A 71 -15.38 -22.07 -6.57
C TYR A 71 -14.48 -23.29 -6.80
N HIS A 72 -13.37 -23.41 -6.07
CA HIS A 72 -12.49 -24.58 -6.19
C HIS A 72 -13.16 -25.89 -5.79
N ALA A 73 -14.02 -25.88 -4.78
CA ALA A 73 -14.79 -27.06 -4.40
C ALA A 73 -15.69 -27.48 -5.56
N PHE A 74 -16.47 -26.55 -6.13
CA PHE A 74 -17.34 -26.82 -7.27
C PHE A 74 -16.55 -27.35 -8.47
N MET A 75 -15.42 -26.73 -8.82
CA MET A 75 -14.55 -27.17 -9.92
C MET A 75 -13.89 -28.53 -9.69
N LYS A 76 -13.79 -29.00 -8.44
CA LYS A 76 -13.30 -30.35 -8.11
C LYS A 76 -14.42 -31.40 -8.13
N PHE A 77 -15.67 -30.97 -8.00
CA PHE A 77 -16.84 -31.85 -8.02
C PHE A 77 -17.36 -32.10 -9.44
N VAL A 78 -17.14 -31.16 -10.36
CA VAL A 78 -17.43 -31.28 -11.81
C VAL A 78 -16.29 -32.01 -12.51
#